data_AF-A0A818LFZ4-F1
#
_entry.id   AF-A0A818LFZ4-F1
#
_cell.length_a   1.000
_cell.length_b   1.000
_cell.length_c   1.000
_cell.angle_alpha   90.00
_cell.angle_beta   90.00
_cell.angle_gamma   90.00
#
_symmetry.space_group_name_H-M   'P 1'
#
loop_
_entity.id
_entity.type
_entity.pdbx_description
1 polymer ?
#
loop_
_entity_poly.entity_id
_entity_poly.type
_entity_poly.pdbx_seq_one_letter_code
_entity_poly.pdbx_strand_id
1 'polypeptide(L)'
;MLLFIFASFVLPLHSLNPVFNRFRRQSNGCGPITFNIDRFLKDIGDDVLIVCCNEHDLCYDTCGQKQFTCDTTFLHCMIQACQQLSPLTNTDRCQTNARILFWFVFFAGQSAYQQAQQQHQCNISKQNNS
;
A
#
# COMPACT_ATOMS: atom_id res chain seq x y z
N MET A 1 -38.04 31.86 -52.81
CA MET A 1 -38.01 32.94 -51.81
C MET A 1 -37.54 32.34 -50.48
N LEU A 2 -36.32 32.73 -50.11
CA LEU A 2 -35.72 32.76 -48.75
C LEU A 2 -35.45 31.47 -47.97
N LEU A 3 -34.12 31.21 -47.89
CA LEU A 3 -33.34 30.48 -46.89
C LEU A 3 -33.57 30.96 -45.45
N PHE A 4 -33.46 30.07 -44.45
CA PHE A 4 -32.82 30.25 -43.11
C PHE A 4 -32.77 28.88 -42.40
N ILE A 5 -31.70 28.08 -42.55
CA ILE A 5 -30.57 27.93 -41.58
C ILE A 5 -30.96 28.13 -40.11
N PHE A 6 -31.10 27.03 -39.38
CA PHE A 6 -30.73 26.92 -37.97
C PHE A 6 -29.95 25.61 -37.85
N ALA A 7 -28.63 25.64 -38.02
CA ALA A 7 -27.68 25.87 -36.93
C ALA A 7 -27.74 24.74 -35.88
N SER A 8 -26.95 23.70 -36.16
CA SER A 8 -25.94 23.18 -35.24
C SER A 8 -26.23 23.37 -33.75
N PHE A 9 -26.96 22.43 -33.15
CA PHE A 9 -26.86 22.16 -31.72
C PHE A 9 -26.74 20.65 -31.46
N VAL A 10 -25.86 19.99 -32.23
CA VAL A 10 -25.13 18.85 -31.67
C VAL A 10 -24.16 19.48 -30.68
N LEU A 11 -24.53 19.52 -29.40
CA LEU A 11 -23.60 19.89 -28.35
C LEU A 11 -22.40 18.95 -28.47
N PRO A 12 -21.17 19.45 -28.70
CA PRO A 12 -20.01 18.62 -28.56
C PRO A 12 -19.96 18.18 -27.10
N LEU A 13 -20.02 16.87 -26.83
CA LEU A 13 -19.56 16.27 -25.58
C LEU A 13 -18.04 16.43 -25.48
N HIS A 14 -17.55 17.68 -25.53
CA HIS A 14 -16.21 18.02 -25.10
C HIS A 14 -16.28 18.31 -23.61
N SER A 15 -15.70 17.39 -22.85
CA SER A 15 -15.13 17.60 -21.52
C SER A 15 -16.11 17.99 -20.41
N LEU A 16 -16.71 16.97 -19.79
CA LEU A 16 -16.81 16.94 -18.33
C LEU A 16 -15.97 15.76 -17.84
N ASN A 17 -14.65 15.97 -17.83
CA ASN A 17 -13.83 15.32 -16.83
C ASN A 17 -14.27 15.89 -15.48
N PRO A 18 -14.68 14.99 -14.58
CA PRO A 18 -13.91 14.89 -13.38
C PRO A 18 -13.43 13.45 -13.27
N VAL A 19 -12.15 13.21 -13.58
CA VAL A 19 -11.44 12.08 -12.96
C VAL A 19 -11.28 12.43 -11.47
N PHE A 20 -12.40 12.53 -10.76
CA PHE A 20 -12.41 12.53 -9.31
C PHE A 20 -12.35 11.07 -8.87
N ASN A 21 -11.31 10.38 -9.31
CA ASN A 21 -11.01 9.07 -8.78
C ASN A 21 -10.34 9.30 -7.43
N ARG A 22 -11.16 9.48 -6.37
CA ARG A 22 -10.67 9.35 -5.00
C ARG A 22 -10.36 7.87 -4.78
N PHE A 23 -9.23 7.42 -5.31
CA PHE A 23 -8.63 6.18 -4.84
C PHE A 23 -8.34 6.37 -3.35
N ARG A 24 -9.14 5.72 -2.51
CA ARG A 24 -8.83 5.65 -1.09
C ARG A 24 -7.64 4.71 -0.96
N ARG A 25 -6.58 5.17 -0.29
CA ARG A 25 -5.51 4.29 0.19
C ARG A 25 -6.14 3.15 0.98
N GLN A 26 -5.78 1.92 0.63
CA GLN A 26 -6.28 0.69 1.21
C GLN A 26 -5.23 0.11 2.15
N SER A 27 -5.72 -0.69 3.08
CA SER A 27 -4.89 -1.54 3.91
C SER A 27 -5.69 -2.79 4.25
N ASN A 28 -5.00 -3.92 4.28
CA ASN A 28 -5.56 -5.25 4.48
C ASN A 28 -4.80 -6.08 5.52
N GLY A 29 -3.93 -5.45 6.32
CA GLY A 29 -3.17 -6.12 7.37
C GLY A 29 -1.89 -6.77 6.86
N CYS A 30 -1.41 -7.80 7.55
CA CYS A 30 -0.08 -8.37 7.36
C CYS A 30 0.03 -9.45 6.28
N GLY A 31 -0.97 -9.62 5.41
CA GLY A 31 -0.90 -10.69 4.43
C GLY A 31 -1.84 -10.55 3.23
N PRO A 32 -1.57 -11.32 2.16
CA PRO A 32 -2.50 -11.44 1.06
C PRO A 32 -3.80 -12.13 1.52
N ILE A 33 -4.90 -11.88 0.80
CA ILE A 33 -6.25 -12.41 1.11
C ILE A 33 -6.26 -13.94 1.36
N THR A 34 -5.29 -14.68 0.82
CA THR A 34 -5.20 -16.15 0.88
C THR A 34 -4.69 -16.73 2.21
N PHE A 35 -3.95 -15.97 3.03
CA PHE A 35 -3.44 -16.46 4.31
C PHE A 35 -3.60 -15.39 5.41
N ASN A 36 -4.23 -15.78 6.53
CA ASN A 36 -4.60 -14.84 7.59
C ASN A 36 -3.44 -14.62 8.58
N ILE A 37 -2.43 -13.85 8.14
CA ILE A 37 -1.24 -13.52 8.95
C ILE A 37 -1.65 -12.75 10.21
N ASP A 38 -2.63 -11.86 10.12
CA ASP A 38 -3.16 -11.12 11.27
C ASP A 38 -3.61 -12.06 12.40
N ARG A 39 -4.33 -13.13 12.06
CA ARG A 39 -4.73 -14.14 13.04
C ARG A 39 -3.52 -14.86 13.62
N PHE A 40 -2.57 -15.26 12.79
CA PHE A 40 -1.35 -15.90 13.26
C PHE A 40 -0.56 -15.00 14.24
N LEU A 41 -0.41 -13.72 13.93
CA LEU A 41 0.26 -12.75 14.79
C LEU A 41 -0.47 -12.58 16.13
N LYS A 42 -1.80 -12.53 16.11
CA LYS A 42 -2.61 -12.51 17.34
C LYS A 42 -2.40 -13.78 18.17
N ASP A 43 -2.41 -14.95 17.54
CA ASP A 43 -2.27 -16.24 18.22
C ASP A 43 -0.89 -16.41 18.89
N ILE A 44 0.17 -15.84 18.30
CA ILE A 44 1.53 -15.86 18.89
C ILE A 44 1.85 -14.66 19.81
N GLY A 45 0.90 -13.73 19.96
CA GLY A 45 1.03 -12.55 20.83
C GLY A 45 1.91 -11.44 20.27
N ASP A 46 1.94 -11.28 18.94
CA ASP A 46 2.67 -10.23 18.21
C ASP A 46 1.68 -9.32 17.42
N ASP A 47 0.46 -9.14 17.94
CA ASP A 47 -0.59 -8.28 17.36
C ASP A 47 -0.14 -6.82 17.20
N VAL A 48 0.81 -6.37 18.03
CA VAL A 48 1.46 -5.06 17.92
C VAL A 48 2.09 -4.81 16.54
N LEU A 49 2.42 -5.85 15.77
CA LEU A 49 3.02 -5.72 14.45
C LEU A 49 2.00 -5.38 13.34
N ILE A 50 0.70 -5.58 13.59
CA ILE A 50 -0.36 -5.35 12.60
C ILE A 50 -0.44 -3.89 12.17
N VAL A 51 -0.16 -2.96 13.09
CA VAL A 51 -0.11 -1.51 12.76
C VAL A 51 0.94 -1.21 11.68
N CYS A 52 2.09 -1.87 11.73
CA CYS A 52 3.16 -1.67 10.77
C CYS A 52 2.83 -2.23 9.39
N CYS A 53 2.09 -3.33 9.33
CA CYS A 53 1.58 -3.85 8.07
C CYS A 53 0.61 -2.86 7.43
N ASN A 54 -0.27 -2.26 8.23
CA ASN A 54 -1.19 -1.26 7.70
C ASN A 54 -0.46 -0.02 7.17
N GLU A 55 0.58 0.45 7.86
CA GLU A 55 1.41 1.56 7.38
C GLU A 55 2.18 1.20 6.09
N HIS A 56 2.63 -0.05 5.97
CA HIS A 56 3.31 -0.56 4.79
C HIS A 56 2.38 -0.62 3.56
N ASP A 57 1.15 -1.13 3.72
CA ASP A 57 0.12 -1.10 2.66
C ASP A 57 -0.11 0.33 2.17
N LEU A 58 -0.27 1.27 3.11
CA LEU A 58 -0.49 2.68 2.79
C LEU A 58 0.73 3.31 2.09
N CYS A 59 1.95 2.85 2.37
CA CYS A 59 3.16 3.28 1.68
C CYS A 59 3.19 2.74 0.26
N TYR A 60 2.88 1.44 0.07
CA TYR A 60 2.75 0.82 -1.24
C TYR A 60 1.68 1.47 -2.12
N ASP A 61 0.57 1.92 -1.52
CA ASP A 61 -0.49 2.65 -2.20
C ASP A 61 -0.13 4.10 -2.53
N THR A 62 0.96 4.64 -1.97
CA THR A 62 1.39 6.00 -2.27
C THR A 62 2.06 6.06 -3.63
N CYS A 63 1.44 6.79 -4.56
CA CYS A 63 1.90 6.85 -5.94
C CYS A 63 3.36 7.34 -6.06
N GLY A 64 4.21 6.54 -6.69
CA GLY A 64 5.62 6.86 -6.89
C GLY A 64 6.49 6.74 -5.64
N GLN A 65 6.00 6.18 -4.54
CA GLN A 65 6.89 5.79 -3.46
C GLN A 65 7.76 4.61 -3.85
N LYS A 66 9.04 4.62 -3.45
CA LYS A 66 9.95 3.51 -3.76
C LYS A 66 9.66 2.30 -2.86
N GLN A 67 9.59 1.11 -3.46
CA GLN A 67 9.42 -0.14 -2.71
C GLN A 67 10.44 -0.28 -1.57
N PHE A 68 11.73 -0.07 -1.87
CA PHE A 68 12.80 -0.16 -0.87
C PHE A 68 12.60 0.80 0.32
N THR A 69 12.09 2.01 0.06
CA THR A 69 11.78 2.98 1.12
C THR A 69 10.63 2.48 2.00
N CYS A 70 9.58 1.91 1.40
CA CYS A 70 8.49 1.32 2.15
C CYS A 70 8.95 0.11 2.98
N ASP A 71 9.74 -0.79 2.41
CA ASP A 71 10.19 -2.03 3.06
C ASP A 71 11.15 -1.74 4.23
N THR A 72 12.03 -0.74 4.08
CA THR A 72 12.93 -0.33 5.18
C THR A 72 12.17 0.40 6.29
N THR A 73 11.21 1.27 5.94
CA THR A 73 10.33 1.94 6.92
C THR A 73 9.50 0.91 7.69
N PHE A 74 9.04 -0.14 7.02
CA PHE A 74 8.31 -1.25 7.63
C PHE A 74 9.14 -1.98 8.70
N LEU A 75 10.40 -2.32 8.42
CA LEU A 75 11.30 -2.91 9.42
C LEU A 75 11.47 -1.98 10.63
N HIS A 76 11.67 -0.68 10.39
CA HIS A 76 11.80 0.29 11.48
C HIS A 76 10.55 0.36 12.35
N CYS A 77 9.37 0.42 11.74
CA CYS A 77 8.10 0.37 12.47
C CYS A 77 8.01 -0.89 13.33
N MET A 78 8.28 -2.07 12.75
CA MET A 78 8.13 -3.33 13.46
C MET A 78 9.06 -3.45 14.68
N ILE A 79 10.32 -3.04 14.53
CA ILE A 79 11.27 -3.04 15.65
C ILE A 79 10.83 -2.07 16.75
N GLN A 80 10.34 -0.87 16.38
CA GLN A 80 9.83 0.11 17.34
C GLN A 80 8.55 -0.39 18.04
N ALA A 81 7.65 -1.04 17.32
CA ALA A 81 6.45 -1.65 17.87
C ALA A 81 6.79 -2.69 18.94
N CYS A 82 7.77 -3.57 18.66
CA CYS A 82 8.25 -4.55 19.65
C CYS A 82 8.86 -3.90 20.89
N GLN A 83 9.49 -2.74 20.78
CA GLN A 83 10.11 -2.04 21.93
C GLN A 83 9.08 -1.48 22.91
N GLN A 84 7.81 -1.33 22.50
CA GLN A 84 6.72 -0.89 23.38
C GLN A 84 6.17 -2.03 24.25
N LEU A 85 6.57 -3.28 23.98
CA LEU A 85 6.21 -4.43 24.80
C LEU A 85 6.90 -4.34 26.17
N SER A 86 6.20 -4.77 27.21
CA SER A 86 6.75 -4.82 28.58
C SER A 86 8.02 -5.70 28.65
N PRO A 87 8.94 -5.46 29.59
CA PRO A 87 10.13 -6.30 29.74
C PRO A 87 9.83 -7.79 30.04
N LEU A 88 8.64 -8.09 30.56
CA LEU A 88 8.16 -9.45 30.84
C LEU A 88 7.60 -10.15 29.59
N THR A 89 7.29 -9.39 28.54
CA THR A 89 6.88 -9.90 27.23
C THR A 89 8.13 -10.05 26.36
N ASN A 90 8.20 -11.15 25.59
CA ASN A 90 9.40 -11.54 24.83
C ASN A 90 9.69 -10.58 23.66
N THR A 91 10.21 -9.37 23.95
CA THR A 91 10.65 -8.37 22.96
C THR A 91 11.58 -8.97 21.92
N ASP A 92 12.48 -9.87 22.33
CA ASP A 92 13.40 -10.56 21.42
C ASP A 92 12.67 -11.47 20.41
N ARG A 93 11.62 -12.16 20.86
CA ARG A 93 10.77 -12.99 19.99
C ARG A 93 10.02 -12.12 18.99
N CYS A 94 9.39 -11.04 19.47
CA CYS A 94 8.71 -10.09 18.60
C CYS A 94 9.67 -9.52 17.54
N GLN A 95 10.87 -9.09 17.94
CA GLN A 95 11.87 -8.57 17.00
C GLN A 95 12.36 -9.64 16.01
N THR A 96 12.42 -10.90 16.42
CA THR A 96 12.77 -12.01 15.52
C THR A 96 11.68 -12.20 14.46
N ASN A 97 10.42 -12.24 14.88
CA ASN A 97 9.27 -12.36 13.98
C ASN A 97 9.12 -11.15 13.05
N ALA A 98 9.37 -9.94 13.57
CA ALA A 98 9.46 -8.71 12.79
C ALA A 98 10.49 -8.82 11.65
N ARG A 99 11.69 -9.33 11.93
CA ARG A 99 12.72 -9.54 10.89
C ARG A 99 12.29 -10.59 9.87
N ILE A 100 11.63 -11.67 10.29
CA ILE A 100 11.12 -12.70 9.38
C ILE A 100 10.08 -12.11 8.42
N LEU A 101 9.12 -11.34 8.94
CA LEU A 101 8.12 -10.65 8.12
C LEU A 101 8.76 -9.66 7.14
N PHE A 102 9.74 -8.88 7.60
CA PHE A 102 10.52 -8.01 6.73
C PHE A 102 11.20 -8.78 5.60
N TRP A 103 11.90 -9.88 5.89
CA TRP A 103 12.58 -10.67 4.85
C TRP A 103 11.61 -11.25 3.83
N PHE A 104 10.43 -11.69 4.29
CA PHE A 104 9.38 -12.17 3.39
C PHE A 104 8.92 -11.05 2.43
N VAL A 105 8.62 -9.87 2.96
CA VAL A 105 8.21 -8.71 2.15
C VAL A 105 9.34 -8.24 1.23
N PHE A 106 10.56 -8.13 1.73
CA PHE A 106 11.71 -7.64 0.98
C PHE A 106 12.01 -8.51 -0.24
N PHE A 107 11.91 -9.84 -0.11
CA PHE A 107 12.21 -10.76 -1.21
C PHE A 107 10.99 -11.10 -2.07
N ALA A 108 9.77 -11.10 -1.53
CA ALA A 108 8.56 -11.55 -2.24
C ALA A 108 7.52 -10.44 -2.53
N GLY A 109 7.73 -9.22 -2.03
CA GLY A 109 6.74 -8.14 -2.03
C GLY A 109 6.58 -7.38 -3.36
N GLN A 110 7.44 -7.61 -4.35
CA GLN A 110 7.43 -6.84 -5.61
C GLN A 110 6.08 -6.89 -6.33
N SER A 111 5.42 -8.05 -6.37
CA SER A 111 4.13 -8.20 -7.07
C SER A 111 3.03 -7.38 -6.39
N ALA A 112 2.99 -7.37 -5.05
CA ALA A 112 2.02 -6.58 -4.29
C ALA A 112 2.28 -5.07 -4.48
N TYR A 113 3.53 -4.65 -4.43
CA TYR A 113 3.94 -3.26 -4.70
C TYR A 113 3.51 -2.81 -6.10
N GLN A 114 3.80 -3.60 -7.14
CA GLN A 114 3.42 -3.24 -8.51
C GLN A 114 1.91 -3.14 -8.69
N GLN A 115 1.13 -4.03 -8.06
CA GLN A 115 -0.33 -3.97 -8.09
C GLN A 115 -0.85 -2.70 -7.43
N ALA A 116 -0.34 -2.33 -6.25
CA ALA A 116 -0.69 -1.09 -5.56
C ALA A 116 -0.40 0.16 -6.42
N GLN A 117 0.76 0.20 -7.09
CA GLN A 117 1.13 1.30 -7.99
C GLN A 117 0.26 1.35 -9.26
N GLN A 118 -0.13 0.20 -9.81
CA GLN A 118 -1.01 0.12 -10.99
C GLN A 118 -2.44 0.59 -10.70
N GLN A 119 -2.98 0.28 -9.52
CA GLN A 119 -4.32 0.74 -9.11
C GLN A 119 -4.44 2.27 -9.17
N HIS A 120 -3.35 2.99 -8.93
CA HIS A 120 -3.32 4.44 -8.92
C HIS A 120 -2.94 5.07 -10.27
N GLN A 121 -2.84 4.29 -11.35
CA GLN A 121 -2.36 4.75 -12.68
C GLN A 121 -1.01 5.49 -12.59
N CYS A 122 -0.15 5.08 -11.66
CA CYS A 122 1.15 5.72 -11.49
C CYS A 122 2.03 5.45 -12.70
N ASN A 123 2.56 6.51 -13.31
CA ASN A 123 3.55 6.38 -14.37
C ASN A 123 4.89 5.93 -13.76
N ILE A 124 5.13 4.60 -13.74
CA ILE A 124 6.29 3.94 -13.10
C ILE A 124 7.62 4.19 -13.85
N SER A 125 7.60 4.91 -14.98
CA SER A 125 8.76 5.14 -15.86
C SER A 125 9.93 5.93 -15.25
N LYS A 126 9.87 6.30 -13.97
CA LYS A 126 10.96 6.97 -13.21
C LYS A 126 11.56 6.14 -12.07
N GLN A 127 11.10 4.90 -11.84
CA GLN A 127 11.46 4.13 -10.63
C GLN A 127 12.63 3.14 -10.82
N ASN A 128 13.10 2.91 -12.05
CA ASN A 128 14.16 1.92 -12.36
C ASN A 128 15.60 2.42 -12.12
N ASN A 129 15.80 3.50 -11.35
CA ASN A 129 17.13 4.00 -10.99
C ASN A 129 17.24 4.17 -9.46
N SER A 130 18.20 3.42 -8.90
CA SER A 130 18.60 3.31 -7.48
C SER A 130 17.72 2.42 -6.63
#